data_AF-A0AAE4HC30-F1
#
_entry.id   AF-A0AAE4HC30-F1
#
_cell.length_a   1.000
_cell.length_b   1.000
_cell.length_c   1.000
_cell.angle_alpha   90.00
_cell.angle_beta   90.00
_cell.angle_gamma   90.00
#
_symmetry.space_group_name_H-M   'P 1'
#
loop_
_entity.id
_entity.type
_entity.pdbx_description
1 polymer ?
#
loop_
_entity_poly.entity_id
_entity_poly.type
_entity_poly.pdbx_seq_one_letter_code
_entity_poly.pdbx_strand_id
1 'polypeptide(L)'
;MRRDERLATSHGVMAAMAAEQVAAWRQDRQAWAEQRPISAALAEPLENVAVDEPWLTTATTDGRRLLFQPAWSTGLEEPQRRQIQEHLVWHAAAGDYRPSHHESPHRWHLACDHAINAQLLQLGAPLPAEAVLFPAAITLGREEVYAWLADHPWPEAEHPADQLYGQIDAAPALHDLEKLRVEWQRHLRAAVKHYLGTRWLSDDVAAWLLTRV
;
A
#
# COMPACT_ATOMS: atom_id res chain seq x y z
N MET A 1 6.96 32.06 27.42
CA MET A 1 6.34 32.97 26.42
C MET A 1 6.93 32.81 25.02
N ARG A 2 8.11 33.34 24.66
CA ARG A 2 8.61 33.31 23.25
C ARG A 2 9.04 31.95 22.68
N ARG A 3 9.18 30.91 23.51
CA ARG A 3 9.43 29.50 23.08
C ARG A 3 8.12 28.72 22.93
N ASP A 4 7.18 28.93 23.86
CA ASP A 4 5.87 28.28 23.85
C ASP A 4 5.02 28.72 22.64
N GLU A 5 5.10 30.00 22.26
CA GLU A 5 4.42 30.52 21.07
C GLU A 5 4.95 29.88 19.78
N ARG A 6 6.27 29.67 19.66
CA ARG A 6 6.87 29.03 18.47
C ARG A 6 6.53 27.55 18.34
N LEU A 7 6.48 26.83 19.47
CA LEU A 7 6.06 25.43 19.51
C LEU A 7 4.58 25.29 19.13
N ALA A 8 3.72 26.17 19.65
CA ALA A 8 2.29 26.18 19.30
C ALA A 8 2.06 26.54 17.83
N THR A 9 2.79 27.52 17.27
CA THR A 9 2.72 27.86 15.84
C THR A 9 3.21 26.70 14.97
N SER A 10 4.34 26.06 15.34
CA SER A 10 4.87 24.90 14.60
C SER A 10 3.89 23.73 14.59
N HIS A 11 3.28 23.42 15.74
CA HIS A 11 2.30 22.34 15.85
C HIS A 11 1.03 22.64 15.03
N GLY A 12 0.55 23.90 15.04
CA GLY A 12 -0.58 24.34 14.22
C GLY A 12 -0.32 24.21 12.72
N VAL A 13 0.89 24.52 12.26
CA VAL A 13 1.29 24.35 10.86
C VAL A 13 1.31 22.88 10.45
N MET A 14 1.89 22.01 11.28
CA MET A 14 1.92 20.57 11.01
C MET A 14 0.52 19.95 10.97
N ALA A 15 -0.36 20.35 11.90
CA ALA A 15 -1.74 19.88 11.93
C ALA A 15 -2.54 20.34 10.69
N ALA A 16 -2.35 21.58 10.25
CA ALA A 16 -2.99 22.07 9.03
C ALA A 16 -2.52 21.31 7.78
N MET A 17 -1.21 21.08 7.64
CA MET A 17 -0.63 20.28 6.57
C MET A 17 -1.16 18.85 6.58
N ALA A 18 -1.21 18.21 7.76
CA ALA A 18 -1.77 16.87 7.89
C ALA A 18 -3.24 16.81 7.42
N ALA A 19 -4.07 17.79 7.83
CA ALA A 19 -5.46 17.86 7.41
C ALA A 19 -5.62 18.08 5.89
N GLU A 20 -4.80 18.95 5.31
CA GLU A 20 -4.76 19.21 3.86
C GLU A 20 -4.37 17.95 3.08
N GLN A 21 -3.32 17.23 3.50
CA GLN A 21 -2.90 16.02 2.84
C GLN A 21 -3.91 14.89 2.98
N VAL A 22 -4.57 14.74 4.15
CA VAL A 22 -5.68 13.78 4.29
C VAL A 22 -6.83 14.12 3.34
N ALA A 23 -7.16 15.40 3.14
CA ALA A 23 -8.17 15.82 2.18
C ALA A 23 -7.76 15.47 0.74
N ALA A 24 -6.50 15.70 0.36
CA ALA A 24 -5.96 15.35 -0.96
C ALA A 24 -6.04 13.83 -1.22
N TRP A 25 -5.62 12.99 -0.27
CA TRP A 25 -5.73 11.52 -0.38
C TRP A 25 -7.19 11.04 -0.48
N ARG A 26 -8.14 11.73 0.15
CA ARG A 26 -9.57 11.40 0.03
C ARG A 26 -10.13 11.79 -1.33
N GLN A 27 -9.76 12.97 -1.84
CA GLN A 27 -10.17 13.45 -3.15
C GLN A 27 -9.65 12.54 -4.27
N ASP A 28 -8.38 12.16 -4.20
CA ASP A 28 -7.74 11.23 -5.14
C ASP A 28 -8.49 9.91 -5.25
N ARG A 29 -8.86 9.33 -4.10
CA ARG A 29 -9.62 8.08 -4.03
C ARG A 29 -11.02 8.22 -4.63
N GLN A 30 -11.69 9.36 -4.46
CA GLN A 30 -13.02 9.58 -5.04
C GLN A 30 -13.00 9.52 -6.57
N ALA A 31 -11.88 9.90 -7.20
CA ALA A 31 -11.72 9.82 -8.66
C ALA A 31 -11.61 8.37 -9.19
N TRP A 32 -11.36 7.37 -8.33
CA TRP A 32 -11.22 5.98 -8.74
C TRP A 32 -12.53 5.30 -9.12
N ALA A 33 -13.68 5.79 -8.66
CA ALA A 33 -14.96 5.12 -8.90
C ALA A 33 -15.24 4.83 -10.39
N GLU A 34 -14.74 5.70 -11.29
CA GLU A 34 -14.94 5.57 -12.73
C GLU A 34 -13.80 4.81 -13.43
N GLN A 35 -12.56 4.93 -12.94
CA GLN A 35 -11.35 4.50 -13.64
C GLN A 35 -10.71 3.24 -13.04
N ARG A 36 -10.90 3.02 -11.74
CA ARG A 36 -10.30 1.94 -10.93
C ARG A 36 -11.35 1.38 -9.94
N PRO A 37 -12.54 0.93 -10.39
CA PRO A 37 -13.64 0.62 -9.49
C PRO A 37 -13.38 -0.57 -8.56
N ILE A 38 -12.58 -1.55 -8.97
CA ILE A 38 -12.15 -2.63 -8.06
C ILE A 38 -11.26 -2.09 -6.94
N SER A 39 -10.26 -1.26 -7.25
CA SER A 39 -9.39 -0.63 -6.24
C SER A 39 -10.18 0.33 -5.34
N ALA A 40 -11.16 1.05 -5.89
CA ALA A 40 -12.10 1.86 -5.11
C ALA A 40 -12.88 1.03 -4.09
N ALA A 41 -13.44 -0.11 -4.52
CA ALA A 41 -14.15 -1.03 -3.63
C ALA A 41 -13.24 -1.64 -2.56
N LEU A 42 -12.02 -2.05 -2.92
CA LEU A 42 -11.03 -2.55 -1.97
C LEU A 42 -10.61 -1.50 -0.93
N ALA A 43 -10.65 -0.22 -1.31
CA ALA A 43 -10.29 0.90 -0.43
C ALA A 43 -11.41 1.30 0.55
N GLU A 44 -12.66 0.88 0.35
CA GLU A 44 -13.81 1.25 1.19
C GLU A 44 -13.59 1.08 2.72
N PRO A 45 -13.03 -0.03 3.23
CA PRO A 45 -12.83 -0.22 4.66
C PRO A 45 -11.61 0.55 5.23
N LEU A 46 -10.81 1.20 4.37
CA LEU A 46 -9.53 1.81 4.76
C LEU A 46 -9.65 3.30 5.05
N GLU A 47 -9.15 3.76 6.19
CA GLU A 47 -9.06 5.20 6.50
C GLU A 47 -7.73 5.81 6.00
N ASN A 48 -7.73 7.04 5.49
CA ASN A 48 -6.50 7.79 5.21
C ASN A 48 -6.08 8.56 6.47
N VAL A 49 -4.85 8.34 6.96
CA VAL A 49 -4.34 8.93 8.20
C VAL A 49 -2.94 9.50 7.98
N ALA A 50 -2.78 10.81 8.18
CA ALA A 50 -1.47 11.43 8.27
C ALA A 50 -0.83 11.10 9.63
N VAL A 51 0.43 10.67 9.63
CA VAL A 51 1.20 10.33 10.82
C VAL A 51 2.53 11.08 10.78
N ASP A 52 2.76 11.93 11.77
CA ASP A 52 4.00 12.69 11.93
C ASP A 52 4.85 12.08 13.05
N GLU A 53 5.33 10.86 12.82
CA GLU A 53 6.13 10.09 13.78
C GLU A 53 7.41 9.59 13.11
N PRO A 54 8.55 9.49 13.83
CA PRO A 54 9.85 9.14 13.24
C PRO A 54 9.92 7.76 12.57
N TRP A 55 9.00 6.84 12.91
CA TRP A 55 8.97 5.48 12.35
C TRP A 55 8.36 5.42 10.94
N LEU A 56 7.70 6.49 10.50
CA LEU A 56 7.11 6.61 9.18
C LEU A 56 7.77 7.75 8.41
N THR A 57 8.51 7.42 7.35
CA THR A 57 9.20 8.40 6.50
C THR A 57 8.52 8.56 5.14
N THR A 58 7.75 7.56 4.70
CA THR A 58 6.97 7.58 3.46
C THR A 58 5.49 7.28 3.74
N ALA A 59 5.00 6.10 3.38
CA ALA A 59 3.66 5.61 3.66
C ALA A 59 3.68 4.10 3.93
N THR A 60 2.59 3.58 4.49
CA THR A 60 2.39 2.16 4.81
C THR A 60 0.89 1.88 4.96
N THR A 61 0.50 0.61 5.03
CA THR A 61 -0.83 0.22 5.51
C THR A 61 -0.71 -0.74 6.70
N ASP A 62 -1.61 -0.59 7.68
CA ASP A 62 -1.78 -1.56 8.77
C ASP A 62 -2.96 -2.53 8.52
N GLY A 63 -3.51 -2.53 7.31
CA GLY A 63 -4.70 -3.28 6.93
C GLY A 63 -6.03 -2.64 7.36
N ARG A 64 -6.03 -1.58 8.16
CA ARG A 64 -7.24 -0.78 8.51
C ARG A 64 -7.14 0.66 8.00
N ARG A 65 -5.91 1.14 7.82
CA ARG A 65 -5.57 2.51 7.49
C ARG A 65 -4.49 2.52 6.43
N LEU A 66 -4.52 3.55 5.60
CA LEU A 66 -3.40 4.01 4.81
C LEU A 66 -2.74 5.14 5.61
N LEU A 67 -1.54 4.89 6.10
CA LEU A 67 -0.78 5.79 6.95
C LEU A 67 0.30 6.45 6.09
N PHE A 68 0.46 7.76 6.17
CA PHE A 68 1.48 8.47 5.39
C PHE A 68 2.09 9.63 6.17
N GLN A 69 3.37 9.91 5.93
CA GLN A 69 4.06 11.05 6.50
C GLN A 69 3.64 12.32 5.73
N PRO A 70 3.07 13.33 6.41
CA PRO A 70 2.43 14.46 5.72
C PRO A 70 3.44 15.34 4.96
N ALA A 71 4.66 15.54 5.47
CA ALA A 71 5.67 16.34 4.80
C ALA A 71 6.17 15.66 3.51
N TRP A 72 6.38 14.35 3.52
CA TRP A 72 6.69 13.55 2.34
C TRP A 72 5.55 13.61 1.32
N SER A 73 4.29 13.48 1.77
CA SER A 73 3.11 13.57 0.90
C SER A 73 3.00 14.91 0.17
N THR A 74 3.47 16.01 0.76
CA THR A 74 3.46 17.33 0.07
C THR A 74 4.36 17.36 -1.17
N GLY A 75 5.37 16.48 -1.25
CA GLY A 75 6.25 16.35 -2.40
C GLY A 75 5.69 15.49 -3.53
N LEU A 76 4.51 14.88 -3.35
CA LEU A 76 3.90 14.02 -4.37
C LEU A 76 2.94 14.80 -5.26
N GLU A 77 3.16 14.69 -6.57
CA GLU A 77 2.17 15.09 -7.55
C GLU A 77 0.94 14.17 -7.49
N GLU A 78 -0.22 14.67 -7.93
CA GLU A 78 -1.49 13.93 -7.91
C GLU A 78 -1.40 12.52 -8.54
N PRO A 79 -0.74 12.30 -9.70
CA PRO A 79 -0.59 10.95 -10.25
C PRO A 79 0.24 10.01 -9.35
N GLN A 80 1.31 10.51 -8.73
CA GLN A 80 2.17 9.72 -7.84
C GLN A 80 1.41 9.35 -6.56
N ARG A 81 0.68 10.31 -5.98
CA ARG A 81 -0.14 10.10 -4.78
C ARG A 81 -1.26 9.08 -5.01
N ARG A 82 -1.96 9.15 -6.16
CA ARG A 82 -2.94 8.11 -6.55
C ARG A 82 -2.30 6.74 -6.70
N GLN A 83 -1.14 6.67 -7.33
CA GLN A 83 -0.48 5.39 -7.58
C GLN A 83 -0.01 4.71 -6.31
N ILE A 84 0.67 5.45 -5.42
CA ILE A 84 1.09 4.89 -4.13
C ILE A 84 -0.11 4.52 -3.27
N GLN A 85 -1.20 5.30 -3.32
CA GLN A 85 -2.42 4.97 -2.60
C GLN A 85 -3.05 3.67 -3.14
N GLU A 86 -3.10 3.47 -4.45
CA GLU A 86 -3.61 2.22 -5.04
C GLU A 86 -2.73 1.03 -4.64
N HIS A 87 -1.41 1.18 -4.73
CA HIS A 87 -0.44 0.17 -4.29
C HIS A 87 -0.64 -0.24 -2.82
N LEU A 88 -0.80 0.71 -1.91
CA LEU A 88 -1.05 0.45 -0.49
C LEU A 88 -2.39 -0.25 -0.22
N VAL A 89 -3.45 0.09 -0.97
CA VAL A 89 -4.74 -0.62 -0.88
C VAL A 89 -4.55 -2.09 -1.25
N TRP A 90 -3.73 -2.36 -2.26
CA TRP A 90 -3.44 -3.72 -2.70
C TRP A 90 -2.55 -4.49 -1.73
N HIS A 91 -1.60 -3.85 -1.04
CA HIS A 91 -0.91 -4.45 0.11
C HIS A 91 -1.88 -4.82 1.24
N ALA A 92 -2.85 -3.95 1.55
CA ALA A 92 -3.87 -4.23 2.56
C ALA A 92 -4.73 -5.44 2.15
N ALA A 93 -5.18 -5.45 0.89
CA ALA A 93 -5.91 -6.56 0.29
C ALA A 93 -5.08 -7.86 0.22
N ALA A 94 -3.76 -7.77 0.14
CA ALA A 94 -2.88 -8.93 0.09
C ALA A 94 -2.47 -9.46 1.48
N GLY A 95 -2.62 -8.62 2.51
CA GLY A 95 -2.26 -8.96 3.88
C GLY A 95 -0.82 -8.60 4.28
N ASP A 96 -0.17 -7.71 3.53
CA ASP A 96 1.28 -7.45 3.61
C ASP A 96 1.68 -6.56 4.80
N TYR A 97 0.69 -6.14 5.59
CA TYR A 97 0.88 -5.45 6.87
C TYR A 97 1.28 -6.40 8.01
N ARG A 98 1.20 -7.72 7.81
CA ARG A 98 1.54 -8.72 8.84
C ARG A 98 3.06 -8.87 8.98
N PRO A 99 3.56 -9.15 10.21
CA PRO A 99 4.95 -9.53 10.40
C PRO A 99 5.34 -10.73 9.52
N SER A 100 6.51 -10.65 8.89
CA SER A 100 7.12 -11.73 8.11
C SER A 100 8.38 -12.24 8.79
N HIS A 101 8.65 -13.55 8.74
CA HIS A 101 9.84 -14.14 9.36
C HIS A 101 10.95 -14.48 8.35
N HIS A 102 10.93 -13.84 7.19
CA HIS A 102 11.93 -14.03 6.14
C HIS A 102 13.29 -13.44 6.56
N GLU A 103 14.38 -14.14 6.23
CA GLU A 103 15.74 -13.75 6.61
C GLU A 103 16.15 -12.38 6.06
N SER A 104 15.71 -12.04 4.84
CA SER A 104 15.91 -10.72 4.26
C SER A 104 14.57 -9.97 4.18
N PRO A 105 14.34 -9.00 5.09
CA PRO A 105 13.17 -8.13 5.02
C PRO A 105 13.08 -7.37 3.68
N HIS A 106 14.21 -6.88 3.17
CA HIS A 106 14.27 -6.16 1.90
C HIS A 106 13.80 -7.01 0.72
N ARG A 107 14.33 -8.23 0.55
CA ARG A 107 13.86 -9.14 -0.52
C ARG A 107 12.39 -9.51 -0.36
N TRP A 108 11.91 -9.66 0.87
CA TRP A 108 10.49 -9.92 1.11
C TRP A 108 9.62 -8.75 0.68
N HIS A 109 10.03 -7.52 0.98
CA HIS A 109 9.35 -6.31 0.53
C HIS A 109 9.30 -6.24 -0.99
N LEU A 110 10.44 -6.41 -1.67
CA LEU A 110 10.49 -6.44 -3.13
C LEU A 110 9.57 -7.51 -3.75
N ALA A 111 9.46 -8.69 -3.11
CA ALA A 111 8.55 -9.74 -3.55
C ALA A 111 7.07 -9.37 -3.35
N CYS A 112 6.73 -8.69 -2.25
CA CYS A 112 5.40 -8.12 -2.04
C CYS A 112 5.05 -7.09 -3.12
N ASP A 113 5.92 -6.09 -3.32
CA ASP A 113 5.72 -5.02 -4.30
C ASP A 113 5.59 -5.58 -5.72
N HIS A 114 6.47 -6.51 -6.10
CA HIS A 114 6.38 -7.20 -7.37
C HIS A 114 5.03 -7.86 -7.57
N ALA A 115 4.56 -8.62 -6.57
CA ALA A 115 3.29 -9.32 -6.64
C ALA A 115 2.11 -8.35 -6.78
N ILE A 116 2.12 -7.22 -6.07
CA ILE A 116 1.11 -6.16 -6.19
C ILE A 116 1.17 -5.51 -7.57
N ASN A 117 2.34 -5.04 -7.99
CA ASN A 117 2.54 -4.32 -9.25
C ASN A 117 2.21 -5.19 -10.46
N ALA A 118 2.45 -6.50 -10.40
CA ALA A 118 2.05 -7.45 -11.43
C ALA A 118 0.51 -7.51 -11.60
N GLN A 119 -0.27 -7.45 -10.51
CA GLN A 119 -1.73 -7.41 -10.61
C GLN A 119 -2.24 -6.05 -11.10
N LEU A 120 -1.66 -4.96 -10.59
CA LEU A 120 -1.99 -3.62 -11.04
C LEU A 120 -1.73 -3.44 -12.54
N LEU A 121 -0.61 -3.97 -13.04
CA LEU A 121 -0.30 -3.96 -14.48
C LEU A 121 -1.35 -4.73 -15.29
N GLN A 122 -1.80 -5.90 -14.82
CA GLN A 122 -2.85 -6.67 -15.49
C GLN A 122 -4.20 -5.92 -15.54
N LEU A 123 -4.47 -5.07 -14.55
CA LEU A 123 -5.62 -4.17 -14.53
C LEU A 123 -5.40 -2.87 -15.34
N GLY A 124 -4.27 -2.75 -16.05
CA GLY A 124 -3.91 -1.58 -16.83
C GLY A 124 -3.63 -0.34 -15.98
N ALA A 125 -3.17 -0.51 -14.74
CA ALA A 125 -2.72 0.60 -13.89
C ALA A 125 -1.45 1.23 -14.47
N PRO A 126 -1.34 2.58 -14.49
CA PRO A 126 -0.07 3.21 -14.77
C PRO A 126 0.89 2.88 -13.62
N LEU A 127 2.00 2.23 -13.94
CA LEU A 127 3.11 2.03 -13.02
C LEU A 127 4.18 3.11 -13.25
N PRO A 128 4.86 3.58 -12.19
CA PRO A 128 5.97 4.49 -12.32
C PRO A 128 7.16 3.74 -12.95
N ALA A 129 8.11 4.47 -13.55
CA ALA A 129 9.26 3.84 -14.18
C ALA A 129 10.14 3.07 -13.17
N GLU A 130 10.12 3.54 -11.93
CA GLU A 130 10.83 3.02 -10.77
C GLU A 130 10.05 1.96 -9.98
N ALA A 131 8.86 1.51 -10.43
CA ALA A 131 8.16 0.45 -9.70
C ALA A 131 8.93 -0.86 -9.72
N VAL A 132 9.00 -1.49 -8.55
CA VAL A 132 9.52 -2.85 -8.39
C VAL A 132 8.65 -3.80 -9.22
N LEU A 133 9.19 -4.21 -10.36
CA LEU A 133 8.57 -5.16 -11.28
C LEU A 133 9.66 -5.88 -12.06
N PHE A 134 9.61 -7.20 -12.04
CA PHE A 134 10.64 -8.06 -12.62
C PHE A 134 10.03 -8.86 -13.76
N PRO A 135 10.16 -8.43 -15.02
CA PRO A 135 9.51 -9.11 -16.15
C PRO A 135 9.84 -10.60 -16.24
N ALA A 136 11.04 -11.00 -15.83
CA ALA A 136 11.48 -12.41 -15.80
C ALA A 136 10.76 -13.27 -14.75
N ALA A 137 10.12 -12.65 -13.75
CA ALA A 137 9.44 -13.31 -12.65
C ALA A 137 7.92 -13.05 -12.64
N ILE A 138 7.35 -12.46 -13.70
CA ILE A 138 5.97 -11.96 -13.72
C ILE A 138 4.89 -13.03 -13.46
N THR A 139 5.20 -14.29 -13.73
CA THR A 139 4.30 -15.43 -13.51
C THR A 139 4.51 -16.11 -12.15
N LEU A 140 5.53 -15.69 -11.39
CA LEU A 140 5.89 -16.32 -10.13
C LEU A 140 5.03 -15.77 -8.98
N GLY A 141 4.71 -16.65 -8.03
CA GLY A 141 4.13 -16.27 -6.76
C GLY A 141 5.13 -15.56 -5.86
N ARG A 142 4.64 -14.84 -4.85
CA ARG A 142 5.48 -14.04 -3.93
C ARG A 142 6.64 -14.81 -3.29
N GLU A 143 6.39 -16.01 -2.78
CA GLU A 143 7.44 -16.84 -2.16
C GLU A 143 8.49 -17.28 -3.19
N GLU A 144 8.06 -17.54 -4.43
CA GLU A 144 8.95 -17.90 -5.54
C GLU A 144 9.79 -16.69 -5.98
N VAL A 145 9.22 -15.48 -6.01
CA VAL A 145 9.95 -14.23 -6.26
C VAL A 145 10.96 -13.97 -5.14
N TYR A 146 10.58 -14.16 -3.88
CA TYR A 146 11.51 -14.02 -2.74
C TYR A 146 12.72 -14.96 -2.87
N ALA A 147 12.47 -16.22 -3.24
CA ALA A 147 13.54 -17.20 -3.49
C ALA A 147 14.39 -16.82 -4.71
N TRP A 148 13.76 -16.40 -5.81
CA TRP A 148 14.43 -15.97 -7.03
C TRP A 148 15.35 -14.75 -6.80
N LEU A 149 14.93 -13.81 -5.93
CA LEU A 149 15.72 -12.63 -5.58
C LEU A 149 17.02 -12.97 -4.85
N ALA A 150 17.20 -14.19 -4.32
CA ALA A 150 18.47 -14.61 -3.74
C ALA A 150 19.59 -14.71 -4.80
N ASP A 151 19.23 -15.05 -6.04
CA ASP A 151 20.15 -15.15 -7.18
C ASP A 151 20.14 -13.90 -8.07
N HIS A 152 19.30 -12.90 -7.74
CA HIS A 152 19.24 -11.64 -8.48
C HIS A 152 20.55 -10.86 -8.29
N PRO A 153 21.19 -10.34 -9.35
CA PRO A 153 22.53 -9.77 -9.27
C PRO A 153 22.64 -8.52 -8.39
N TRP A 154 21.55 -7.76 -8.21
CA TRP A 154 21.59 -6.52 -7.44
C TRP A 154 20.26 -6.11 -6.78
N PRO A 155 19.70 -6.90 -5.84
CA PRO A 155 18.41 -6.59 -5.21
C PRO A 155 18.46 -5.29 -4.40
N GLU A 156 19.63 -4.86 -3.94
CA GLU A 156 19.82 -3.60 -3.22
C GLU A 156 19.69 -2.34 -4.10
N ALA A 157 19.71 -2.48 -5.44
CA ALA A 157 19.47 -1.38 -6.36
C ALA A 157 17.97 -1.10 -6.57
N GLU A 158 17.12 -2.05 -6.16
CA GLU A 158 15.67 -1.92 -6.21
C GLU A 158 15.18 -1.25 -4.91
N HIS A 159 14.22 -0.36 -5.06
CA HIS A 159 13.72 0.45 -3.94
C HIS A 159 12.20 0.31 -3.84
N PRO A 160 11.68 -0.22 -2.71
CA PRO A 160 10.26 -0.19 -2.45
C PRO A 160 9.71 1.24 -2.45
N ALA A 161 8.46 1.38 -2.88
CA ALA A 161 7.80 2.69 -2.95
C ALA A 161 7.28 3.17 -1.58
N ASP A 162 7.08 2.25 -0.64
CA ASP A 162 6.50 2.46 0.68
C ASP A 162 7.35 1.79 1.79
N GLN A 163 6.79 1.64 2.98
CA GLN A 163 7.31 0.82 4.07
C GLN A 163 6.31 -0.31 4.36
N LEU A 164 6.76 -1.56 4.54
CA LEU A 164 5.88 -2.61 5.06
C LEU A 164 5.69 -2.48 6.58
N TYR A 165 4.46 -2.27 7.04
CA TYR A 165 4.14 -2.11 8.46
C TYR A 165 4.73 -3.20 9.35
N GLY A 166 4.62 -4.46 8.91
CA GLY A 166 5.12 -5.62 9.65
C GLY A 166 6.64 -5.69 9.82
N GLN A 167 7.38 -4.80 9.15
CA GLN A 167 8.84 -4.68 9.21
C GLN A 167 9.31 -3.39 9.93
N ILE A 168 8.38 -2.55 10.39
CA ILE A 168 8.72 -1.32 11.13
C ILE A 168 8.75 -1.62 12.63
N ASP A 169 9.93 -1.89 13.18
CA ASP A 169 10.11 -2.25 14.60
C ASP A 169 9.51 -1.24 15.59
N ALA A 170 9.54 0.05 15.25
CA ALA A 170 9.04 1.14 16.09
C ALA A 170 7.54 1.42 15.90
N ALA A 171 6.86 0.75 14.97
CA ALA A 171 5.43 0.95 14.74
C ALA A 171 4.59 0.34 15.88
N PRO A 172 3.40 0.90 16.17
CA PRO A 172 2.49 0.30 17.15
C PRO A 172 2.14 -1.16 16.83
N ALA A 173 2.03 -2.00 17.85
CA ALA A 173 1.64 -3.40 17.64
C ALA A 173 0.21 -3.51 17.07
N LEU A 174 0.03 -4.37 16.07
CA LEU A 174 -1.28 -4.72 15.54
C LEU A 174 -1.99 -5.72 16.44
N HIS A 175 -3.28 -5.51 16.63
CA HIS A 175 -4.15 -6.36 17.44
C HIS A 175 -5.23 -6.98 16.56
N ASP A 176 -5.80 -8.11 17.01
CA ASP A 176 -6.90 -8.80 16.34
C ASP A 176 -6.61 -9.17 14.86
N LEU A 177 -5.37 -9.55 14.54
CA LEU A 177 -4.94 -9.86 13.17
C LEU A 177 -5.77 -10.96 12.50
N GLU A 178 -6.25 -11.95 13.26
CA GLU A 178 -7.11 -13.01 12.75
C GLU A 178 -8.52 -12.49 12.43
N LYS A 179 -9.07 -11.62 13.28
CA LYS A 179 -10.35 -10.96 12.99
C LYS A 179 -10.23 -10.08 11.75
N LEU A 180 -9.15 -9.29 11.67
CA LEU A 180 -8.86 -8.46 10.49
C LEU A 180 -8.69 -9.31 9.23
N ARG A 181 -8.07 -10.50 9.34
CA ARG A 181 -7.96 -11.46 8.24
C ARG A 181 -9.33 -11.87 7.72
N VAL A 182 -10.23 -12.27 8.62
CA VAL A 182 -11.59 -12.69 8.26
C VAL A 182 -12.41 -11.53 7.68
N GLU A 183 -12.24 -10.32 8.20
CA GLU A 183 -12.87 -9.10 7.67
C GLU A 183 -12.44 -8.86 6.22
N TRP A 184 -11.14 -8.91 5.94
CA TRP A 184 -10.60 -8.78 4.58
C TRP A 184 -11.06 -9.92 3.66
N GLN A 185 -10.97 -11.18 4.08
CA GLN A 185 -11.46 -12.30 3.26
C GLN A 185 -12.94 -12.15 2.86
N ARG A 186 -13.78 -11.64 3.77
CA ARG A 186 -15.19 -11.35 3.46
C ARG A 186 -15.30 -10.22 2.44
N HIS A 187 -14.54 -9.14 2.65
CA HIS A 187 -14.51 -7.98 1.77
C HIS A 187 -14.05 -8.34 0.34
N LEU A 188 -12.95 -9.08 0.23
CA LEU A 188 -12.42 -9.58 -1.04
C LEU A 188 -13.43 -10.44 -1.80
N ARG A 189 -14.07 -11.39 -1.12
CA ARG A 189 -15.12 -12.22 -1.73
C ARG A 189 -16.31 -11.39 -2.22
N ALA A 190 -16.71 -10.36 -1.48
CA ALA A 190 -17.79 -9.47 -1.89
C ALA A 190 -17.40 -8.63 -3.12
N ALA A 191 -16.21 -8.03 -3.10
CA ALA A 191 -15.68 -7.25 -4.21
C ALA A 191 -15.50 -8.11 -5.48
N VAL A 192 -14.85 -9.27 -5.37
CA VAL A 192 -14.69 -10.21 -6.50
C VAL A 192 -16.04 -10.63 -7.04
N LYS A 193 -17.00 -11.02 -6.19
CA LYS A 193 -18.36 -11.39 -6.63
C LYS A 193 -19.04 -10.26 -7.41
N HIS A 194 -18.80 -9.01 -7.04
CA HIS A 194 -19.40 -7.86 -7.72
C HIS A 194 -18.77 -7.58 -9.08
N TYR A 195 -17.44 -7.71 -9.20
CA TYR A 195 -16.69 -7.31 -10.40
C TYR A 195 -16.30 -8.47 -11.34
N LEU A 196 -16.46 -9.73 -10.94
CA LEU A 196 -16.14 -10.88 -11.77
C LEU A 196 -16.96 -10.87 -13.07
N GLY A 197 -16.29 -11.11 -14.20
CA GLY A 197 -16.89 -11.05 -15.53
C GLY A 197 -17.10 -9.64 -16.08
N THR A 198 -16.72 -8.60 -15.33
CA THR A 198 -16.67 -7.22 -15.84
C THR A 198 -15.30 -6.92 -16.45
N ARG A 199 -15.18 -5.84 -17.22
CA ARG A 199 -13.88 -5.38 -17.75
C ARG A 199 -12.89 -4.90 -16.68
N TRP A 200 -13.34 -4.76 -15.44
CA TRP A 200 -12.58 -4.16 -14.34
C TRP A 200 -11.82 -5.17 -13.49
N LEU A 201 -12.07 -6.46 -13.70
CA LEU A 201 -11.43 -7.54 -12.96
C LEU A 201 -11.29 -8.76 -13.86
N SER A 202 -10.05 -9.10 -14.24
CA SER A 202 -9.75 -10.34 -14.96
C SER A 202 -9.90 -11.56 -14.05
N ASP A 203 -10.09 -12.74 -14.65
CA ASP A 203 -10.21 -14.00 -13.92
C ASP A 203 -8.92 -14.33 -13.13
N ASP A 204 -7.75 -14.01 -13.70
CA ASP A 204 -6.45 -14.24 -13.04
C ASP A 204 -6.28 -13.36 -11.80
N VAL A 205 -6.64 -12.08 -11.89
CA VAL A 205 -6.57 -11.15 -10.77
C VAL A 205 -7.62 -11.50 -9.71
N ALA A 206 -8.82 -11.94 -10.13
CA ALA A 206 -9.86 -12.43 -9.23
C ALA A 206 -9.38 -13.67 -8.45
N ALA A 207 -8.81 -14.65 -9.15
CA ALA A 207 -8.23 -15.85 -8.54
C ALA A 207 -7.12 -15.46 -7.57
N TRP A 208 -6.22 -14.55 -7.96
CA TRP A 208 -5.17 -14.05 -7.09
C TRP A 208 -5.73 -13.43 -5.81
N LEU A 209 -6.73 -12.52 -5.90
CA LEU A 209 -7.37 -11.89 -4.74
C LEU A 209 -8.03 -12.93 -3.81
N LEU A 210 -8.68 -13.96 -4.37
CA LEU A 210 -9.33 -15.00 -3.57
C LEU A 210 -8.35 -15.95 -2.85
N THR A 211 -7.08 -15.95 -3.26
CA THR A 211 -5.99 -16.62 -2.53
C THR A 211 -5.34 -15.75 -1.46
N ARG A 212 -5.70 -14.45 -1.40
CA ARG A 212 -5.13 -13.52 -0.42
C ARG A 212 -5.90 -13.52 0.90
N VAL A 213 -5.14 -13.12 1.92
CA VAL A 213 -5.51 -12.89 3.34
C VAL A 213 -5.83 -14.16 4.12
#